data_AF-A0A1B0Z1T9-F1
#
_entry.id   AF-A0A1B0Z1T9-F1
#
_cell.length_a   1.000
_cell.length_b   1.000
_cell.length_c   1.000
_cell.angle_alpha   90.00
_cell.angle_beta   90.00
_cell.angle_gamma   90.00
#
_symmetry.space_group_name_H-M   'P 1'
#
loop_
_entity.id
_entity.type
_entity.pdbx_description
1 polymer ?
#
loop_
_entity_poly.entity_id
_entity_poly.type
_entity_poly.pdbx_seq_one_letter_code
_entity_poly.pdbx_strand_id
1 'polypeptide(L)'
;MANTISKAFVEQFKSNVVHLAQQRASRLRGAVRSETVTGNKHNFERIGSMDTVEKTTRHTDTPVLDVPHSRRVVTMRDWQWADLIDQEDKIRMLISPQSEYAKTGAYAIGRRWDKLIIDAALAAATDGDGNSVAFPSGNQIAHASGGLTVAKILSAKEKLLANDVDEENDPMYFVLGSGELMDLLNTTEVKSSDYNTVKALAKGELSDFAGFSFVRSEQLAVDTTSTNYRKCLAFVSSGIGLAIGADVKTKIEDRADKSYATQVYLAFSAAATRIEEEKVMEVQATY
;
A
#
# COMPACT_ATOMS: atom_id res chain seq x y z
N MET A 1 -26.02 -14.82 -5.68
CA MET A 1 -26.14 -16.26 -5.41
C MET A 1 -24.94 -16.95 -6.02
N ALA A 2 -23.99 -17.39 -5.19
CA ALA A 2 -22.78 -18.07 -5.65
C ALA A 2 -23.05 -19.58 -5.76
N ASN A 3 -22.93 -20.12 -6.97
CA ASN A 3 -23.37 -21.46 -7.34
C ASN A 3 -22.26 -22.53 -7.16
N THR A 4 -21.49 -22.45 -6.07
CA THR A 4 -20.33 -23.34 -5.82
C THR A 4 -20.55 -24.32 -4.66
N ILE A 5 -21.67 -24.23 -3.94
CA ILE A 5 -21.95 -25.02 -2.73
C ILE A 5 -22.25 -26.50 -3.05
N SER A 6 -22.72 -26.82 -4.26
CA SER A 6 -23.17 -28.18 -4.61
C SER A 6 -22.06 -29.23 -4.81
N LYS A 7 -20.79 -28.85 -5.01
CA LYS A 7 -19.71 -29.82 -5.31
C LYS A 7 -18.92 -30.30 -4.08
N ALA A 8 -19.14 -29.72 -2.90
CA ALA A 8 -18.34 -30.01 -1.71
C ALA A 8 -18.89 -31.14 -0.84
N PHE A 9 -20.08 -31.69 -1.15
CA PHE A 9 -20.91 -32.29 -0.11
C PHE A 9 -20.68 -33.77 0.25
N VAL A 10 -19.88 -34.57 -0.46
CA VAL A 10 -20.03 -36.04 -0.23
C VAL A 10 -18.78 -36.88 0.07
N GLU A 11 -17.54 -36.55 -0.30
CA GLU A 11 -16.46 -37.56 -0.07
C GLU A 11 -15.19 -37.18 0.69
N GLN A 12 -14.86 -35.91 0.93
CA GLN A 12 -13.54 -35.64 1.56
C GLN A 12 -13.39 -34.28 2.25
N PHE A 13 -14.44 -33.72 2.86
CA PHE A 13 -14.31 -32.54 3.73
C PHE A 13 -13.71 -32.90 5.11
N LYS A 14 -12.73 -33.80 5.14
CA LYS A 14 -12.11 -34.35 6.34
C LYS A 14 -10.60 -34.08 6.31
N SER A 15 -10.23 -32.81 6.48
CA SER A 15 -9.45 -32.40 7.65
C SER A 15 -8.91 -30.97 7.56
N ASN A 16 -8.79 -30.36 6.38
CA ASN A 16 -8.31 -28.99 6.26
C ASN A 16 -8.98 -28.29 5.07
N VAL A 17 -9.86 -27.32 5.34
CA VAL A 17 -10.18 -26.32 4.32
C VAL A 17 -8.88 -25.57 4.06
N VAL A 18 -8.44 -25.55 2.82
CA VAL A 18 -7.23 -24.84 2.42
C VAL A 18 -7.64 -23.54 1.76
N HIS A 19 -7.23 -22.42 2.34
CA HIS A 19 -7.33 -21.14 1.66
C HIS A 19 -6.54 -21.16 0.35
N LEU A 20 -7.17 -20.72 -0.75
CA LEU A 20 -6.48 -20.45 -2.01
C LEU A 20 -5.34 -19.44 -1.80
N ALA A 21 -4.35 -19.48 -2.70
CA ALA A 21 -3.21 -18.57 -2.66
C ALA A 21 -3.70 -17.11 -2.68
N GLN A 22 -3.48 -16.42 -1.56
CA GLN A 22 -3.85 -15.03 -1.41
C GLN A 22 -2.99 -14.36 -0.35
N GLN A 23 -2.95 -13.04 -0.44
CA GLN A 23 -2.32 -12.22 0.59
C GLN A 23 -3.12 -12.31 1.89
N ARG A 24 -2.45 -12.72 2.98
CA ARG A 24 -3.07 -12.98 4.29
C ARG A 24 -3.15 -11.76 5.20
N ALA A 25 -2.29 -10.77 5.01
CA ALA A 25 -2.30 -9.53 5.80
C ALA A 25 -1.88 -8.35 4.91
N SER A 26 -2.26 -7.14 5.32
CA SER A 26 -1.75 -5.92 4.70
C SER A 26 -0.23 -5.86 4.88
N ARG A 27 0.50 -5.61 3.79
CA ARG A 27 1.95 -5.45 3.77
C ARG A 27 2.36 -3.98 3.87
N LEU A 28 1.48 -3.05 3.48
CA LEU A 28 1.78 -1.62 3.38
C LEU A 28 1.24 -0.78 4.53
N ARG A 29 0.32 -1.30 5.36
CA ARG A 29 -0.25 -0.54 6.49
C ARG A 29 0.81 -0.04 7.47
N GLY A 30 1.88 -0.80 7.70
CA GLY A 30 2.99 -0.41 8.57
C GLY A 30 4.08 0.44 7.89
N ALA A 31 4.01 0.59 6.56
CA ALA A 31 5.00 1.32 5.78
C ALA A 31 4.65 2.80 5.58
N VAL A 32 3.43 3.22 5.97
CA VAL A 32 2.91 4.57 5.74
C VAL A 32 2.54 5.26 7.04
N ARG A 33 2.56 6.59 7.05
CA ARG A 33 2.03 7.38 8.16
C ARG A 33 0.54 7.11 8.31
N SER A 34 0.12 6.64 9.48
CA SER A 34 -1.29 6.37 9.77
C SER A 34 -1.79 7.21 10.94
N GLU A 35 -3.00 7.75 10.79
CA GLU A 35 -3.67 8.55 11.81
C GLU A 35 -5.10 8.05 12.00
N THR A 36 -5.54 7.96 13.25
CA THR A 36 -6.94 7.64 13.56
C THR A 36 -7.74 8.93 13.57
N VAL A 37 -8.80 8.98 12.79
CA VAL A 37 -9.54 10.21 12.52
C VAL A 37 -11.02 10.05 12.84
N THR A 38 -11.68 11.15 13.14
CA THR A 38 -13.14 11.18 13.31
C THR A 38 -13.71 12.25 12.40
N GLY A 39 -14.67 11.88 11.55
CA GLY A 39 -15.30 12.77 10.58
C GLY A 39 -15.18 12.27 9.14
N ASN A 40 -15.86 12.95 8.22
CA ASN A 40 -15.88 12.57 6.80
C ASN A 40 -14.60 12.99 6.04
N LYS A 41 -13.90 14.01 6.54
CA LYS A 41 -12.67 14.53 5.96
C LYS A 41 -11.62 14.71 7.04
N HIS A 42 -10.37 14.45 6.68
CA HIS A 42 -9.20 14.76 7.51
C HIS A 42 -8.18 15.51 6.67
N ASN A 43 -7.41 16.39 7.31
CA ASN A 43 -6.37 17.18 6.67
C ASN A 43 -5.01 16.76 7.21
N PHE A 44 -4.09 16.44 6.32
CA PHE A 44 -2.67 16.37 6.62
C PHE A 44 -2.07 17.75 6.39
N GLU A 45 -1.76 18.45 7.48
CA GLU A 45 -1.13 19.77 7.43
C GLU A 45 0.35 19.64 7.05
N ARG A 46 0.81 20.55 6.20
CA ARG A 46 2.19 20.64 5.71
C ARG A 46 2.72 22.03 6.01
N ILE A 47 4.00 22.07 6.36
CA ILE A 47 4.75 23.30 6.53
C ILE A 47 5.90 23.28 5.54
N GLY A 48 6.10 24.38 4.79
CA GLY A 48 7.21 24.48 3.86
C GLY A 48 8.53 24.78 4.58
N SER A 49 9.63 24.65 3.84
CA SER A 49 10.95 25.08 4.27
C SER A 49 11.12 26.60 4.08
N MET A 50 12.05 27.19 4.83
CA MET A 50 12.38 28.61 4.79
C MET A 50 13.87 28.78 5.12
N ASP A 51 14.54 29.69 4.42
CA ASP A 51 15.95 29.98 4.64
C ASP A 51 16.15 31.05 5.72
N THR A 52 17.26 30.96 6.42
CA THR A 52 17.66 31.97 7.41
C THR A 52 18.26 33.20 6.73
N VAL A 53 17.90 34.39 7.20
CA VAL A 53 18.48 35.65 6.70
C VAL A 53 19.72 36.02 7.50
N GLU A 54 20.82 36.32 6.82
CA GLU A 54 22.07 36.75 7.45
C GLU A 54 21.91 38.12 8.13
N LYS A 55 22.38 38.22 9.38
CA LYS A 55 22.41 39.48 10.11
C LYS A 55 23.63 40.31 9.68
N THR A 56 23.44 41.22 8.74
CA THR A 56 24.52 42.00 8.13
C THR A 56 25.09 43.11 9.02
N THR A 57 24.35 43.61 10.00
CA THR A 57 24.83 44.66 10.92
C THR A 57 24.38 44.44 12.37
N ARG A 58 25.07 45.11 13.30
CA ARG A 58 24.73 45.05 14.74
C ARG A 58 23.42 45.81 15.00
N HIS A 59 22.60 45.25 15.89
CA HIS A 59 21.34 45.86 16.39
C HIS A 59 20.25 46.12 15.33
N THR A 60 20.22 45.36 14.23
CA THR A 60 19.08 45.40 13.30
C THR A 60 17.81 44.83 13.92
N ASP A 61 16.68 45.29 13.41
CA ASP A 61 15.37 44.70 13.67
C ASP A 61 15.35 43.24 13.22
N THR A 62 14.55 42.43 13.92
CA THR A 62 14.39 41.01 13.61
C THR A 62 13.41 40.90 12.45
N PRO A 63 13.82 40.33 11.29
CA PRO A 63 12.88 40.12 10.19
C PRO A 63 11.84 39.08 10.60
N VAL A 64 10.57 39.35 10.28
CA VAL A 64 9.48 38.37 10.41
C VAL A 64 9.42 37.60 9.09
N LEU A 65 9.64 36.29 9.15
CA LEU A 65 9.57 35.40 8.01
C LEU A 65 8.31 34.55 8.13
N ASP A 66 7.41 34.64 7.15
CA ASP A 66 6.16 33.89 7.13
C ASP A 66 6.34 32.55 6.43
N VAL A 67 6.32 31.46 7.21
CA VAL A 67 6.49 30.11 6.68
C VAL A 67 5.22 29.69 5.92
N PRO A 68 5.33 29.19 4.68
CA PRO A 68 4.16 28.79 3.91
C PRO A 68 3.50 27.54 4.52
N HIS A 69 2.18 27.60 4.69
CA HIS A 69 1.35 26.50 5.16
C HIS A 69 0.49 25.96 4.01
N SER A 70 0.40 24.64 3.87
CA SER A 70 -0.47 23.97 2.91
C SER A 70 -1.08 22.72 3.53
N ARG A 71 -2.07 22.09 2.87
CA ARG A 71 -2.70 20.88 3.42
C ARG A 71 -3.13 19.89 2.35
N ARG A 72 -3.19 18.62 2.72
CA ARG A 72 -3.71 17.54 1.86
C ARG A 72 -4.96 16.95 2.50
N VAL A 73 -6.06 16.96 1.76
CA VAL A 73 -7.35 16.50 2.24
C VAL A 73 -7.53 15.02 1.86
N VAL A 74 -7.98 14.23 2.83
CA VAL A 74 -8.43 12.85 2.61
C VAL A 74 -9.91 12.74 2.96
N THR A 75 -10.67 12.11 2.08
CA THR A 75 -12.10 11.83 2.25
C THR A 75 -12.30 10.38 2.64
N MET A 76 -12.98 10.16 3.76
CA MET A 76 -13.19 8.81 4.30
C MET A 76 -14.09 7.98 3.38
N ARG A 77 -13.79 6.68 3.32
CA ARG A 77 -14.54 5.71 2.52
C ARG A 77 -14.81 4.47 3.34
N ASP A 78 -16.05 4.01 3.27
CA ASP A 78 -16.52 2.84 4.01
C ASP A 78 -16.46 1.58 3.16
N TRP A 79 -15.97 0.50 3.76
CA TRP A 79 -15.84 -0.80 3.14
C TRP A 79 -16.46 -1.86 4.02
N GLN A 80 -17.14 -2.82 3.39
CA GLN A 80 -17.74 -3.94 4.08
C GLN A 80 -17.56 -5.24 3.30
N TRP A 81 -17.46 -6.33 4.03
CA TRP A 81 -17.48 -7.69 3.54
C TRP A 81 -18.45 -8.50 4.38
N ALA A 82 -19.28 -9.30 3.72
CA ALA A 82 -20.23 -10.14 4.42
C ALA A 82 -20.40 -11.46 3.68
N ASP A 83 -20.48 -12.54 4.44
CA ASP A 83 -20.83 -13.86 3.94
C ASP A 83 -21.86 -14.52 4.85
N LEU A 84 -22.67 -15.41 4.27
CA LEU A 84 -23.77 -16.08 4.96
C LEU A 84 -23.57 -17.58 4.95
N ILE A 85 -23.85 -18.20 6.09
CA ILE A 85 -23.78 -19.64 6.29
C ILE A 85 -25.15 -20.11 6.75
N ASP A 86 -25.80 -20.94 5.93
CA ASP A 86 -27.10 -21.51 6.26
C ASP A 86 -26.99 -22.55 7.38
N GLN A 87 -28.03 -22.63 8.22
CA GLN A 87 -28.04 -23.55 9.36
C GLN A 87 -28.06 -25.02 8.92
N GLU A 88 -28.71 -25.33 7.79
CA GLU A 88 -28.75 -26.68 7.22
C GLU A 88 -27.35 -27.16 6.79
N ASP A 89 -26.55 -26.25 6.22
CA ASP A 89 -25.17 -26.53 5.84
C ASP A 89 -24.29 -26.77 7.07
N LYS A 90 -24.52 -26.02 8.16
CA LYS A 90 -23.84 -26.24 9.44
C LYS A 90 -24.11 -27.62 10.04
N ILE A 91 -25.31 -28.19 9.84
CA ILE A 91 -25.65 -29.55 10.30
C ILE A 91 -25.04 -30.62 9.40
N ARG A 92 -25.03 -30.38 8.08
CA ARG A 92 -24.48 -31.33 7.10
C ARG A 92 -22.95 -31.30 7.04
N MET A 93 -22.30 -30.22 7.49
CA MET A 93 -20.85 -30.13 7.62
C MET A 93 -20.39 -30.60 9.01
N LEU A 94 -19.56 -31.63 9.06
CA LEU A 94 -18.96 -32.17 10.31
C LEU A 94 -18.07 -31.16 11.08
N ILE A 95 -17.65 -30.06 10.44
CA ILE A 95 -16.79 -29.02 11.01
C ILE A 95 -17.41 -27.66 10.71
N SER A 96 -17.44 -26.76 11.70
CA SER A 96 -17.91 -25.39 11.50
C SER A 96 -16.91 -24.58 10.64
N PRO A 97 -17.30 -24.09 9.45
CA PRO A 97 -16.39 -23.34 8.59
C PRO A 97 -16.27 -21.85 8.99
N GLN A 98 -16.97 -21.39 10.04
CA GLN A 98 -17.06 -19.99 10.44
C GLN A 98 -15.69 -19.30 10.60
N SER A 99 -14.73 -19.99 11.20
CA SER A 99 -13.37 -19.46 11.40
C SER A 99 -12.63 -19.25 10.07
N GLU A 100 -12.87 -20.09 9.08
CA GLU A 100 -12.20 -20.00 7.77
C GLU A 100 -12.84 -18.91 6.89
N TYR A 101 -14.15 -18.70 7.00
CA TYR A 101 -14.82 -17.56 6.39
C TYR A 101 -14.34 -16.24 7.00
N ALA A 102 -14.22 -16.16 8.34
CA ALA A 102 -13.69 -14.98 9.02
C ALA A 102 -12.26 -14.65 8.58
N LYS A 103 -11.38 -15.66 8.45
CA LYS A 103 -10.02 -15.46 7.90
C LYS A 103 -10.04 -14.98 6.46
N THR A 104 -10.89 -15.54 5.60
CA THR A 104 -11.00 -15.12 4.20
C THR A 104 -11.41 -13.65 4.09
N GLY A 105 -12.37 -13.23 4.92
CA GLY A 105 -12.75 -11.83 5.01
C GLY A 105 -11.62 -10.93 5.53
N ALA A 106 -10.87 -11.36 6.56
CA ALA A 106 -9.70 -10.62 7.05
C ALA A 106 -8.63 -10.45 5.96
N TYR A 107 -8.39 -11.48 5.15
CA TYR A 107 -7.45 -11.44 4.03
C TYR A 107 -7.94 -10.49 2.91
N ALA A 108 -9.24 -10.46 2.63
CA ALA A 108 -9.84 -9.51 1.69
C ALA A 108 -9.66 -8.06 2.16
N ILE A 109 -9.84 -7.80 3.45
CA ILE A 109 -9.59 -6.49 4.04
C ILE A 109 -8.12 -6.12 3.92
N GLY A 110 -7.18 -7.00 4.32
CA GLY A 110 -5.75 -6.71 4.21
C GLY A 110 -5.31 -6.29 2.80
N ARG A 111 -5.83 -6.97 1.76
CA ARG A 111 -5.64 -6.56 0.36
C ARG A 111 -6.25 -5.20 0.04
N ARG A 112 -7.44 -4.91 0.57
CA ARG A 112 -8.10 -3.63 0.30
C ARG A 112 -7.31 -2.46 0.88
N TRP A 113 -6.69 -2.62 2.04
CA TRP A 113 -5.81 -1.61 2.65
C TRP A 113 -4.60 -1.32 1.76
N ASP A 114 -3.90 -2.36 1.31
CA ASP A 114 -2.75 -2.19 0.42
C ASP A 114 -3.15 -1.53 -0.90
N LYS A 115 -4.29 -1.93 -1.48
CA LYS A 115 -4.82 -1.31 -2.68
C LYS A 115 -5.14 0.19 -2.49
N LEU A 116 -5.72 0.58 -1.35
CA LEU A 116 -5.98 2.00 -1.07
C LEU A 116 -4.68 2.82 -1.03
N ILE A 117 -3.62 2.28 -0.42
CA ILE A 117 -2.31 2.94 -0.31
C ILE A 117 -1.65 3.06 -1.69
N ILE A 118 -1.61 1.96 -2.47
CA ILE A 118 -1.02 1.94 -3.82
C ILE A 118 -1.77 2.89 -4.76
N ASP A 119 -3.10 2.81 -4.77
CA ASP A 119 -3.93 3.66 -5.62
C ASP A 119 -3.75 5.15 -5.24
N ALA A 120 -3.68 5.47 -3.94
CA ALA A 120 -3.48 6.84 -3.46
C ALA A 120 -2.09 7.42 -3.75
N ALA A 121 -1.05 6.59 -3.85
CA ALA A 121 0.30 7.03 -4.17
C ALA A 121 0.36 7.71 -5.56
N LEU A 122 -0.34 7.12 -6.54
CA LEU A 122 -0.34 7.58 -7.95
C LEU A 122 -1.53 8.47 -8.30
N ALA A 123 -2.62 8.42 -7.54
CA ALA A 123 -3.80 9.22 -7.80
C ALA A 123 -3.53 10.73 -7.61
N ALA A 124 -4.39 11.56 -8.20
CA ALA A 124 -4.36 13.00 -7.91
C ALA A 124 -4.76 13.24 -6.44
N ALA A 125 -4.01 14.08 -5.74
CA ALA A 125 -4.29 14.46 -4.36
C ALA A 125 -5.20 15.70 -4.32
N THR A 126 -5.94 15.92 -3.23
CA THR A 126 -6.78 17.12 -3.07
C THR A 126 -6.12 18.09 -2.09
N ASP A 127 -5.98 19.35 -2.48
CA ASP A 127 -5.49 20.44 -1.62
C ASP A 127 -6.58 20.98 -0.68
N GLY A 128 -6.20 21.82 0.28
CA GLY A 128 -7.10 22.48 1.23
C GLY A 128 -8.20 23.31 0.58
N ASP A 129 -7.92 23.87 -0.60
CA ASP A 129 -8.86 24.66 -1.39
C ASP A 129 -9.77 23.80 -2.29
N GLY A 130 -9.62 22.46 -2.24
CA GLY A 130 -10.38 21.52 -3.06
C GLY A 130 -9.85 21.30 -4.47
N ASN A 131 -8.67 21.87 -4.79
CA ASN A 131 -8.01 21.68 -6.08
C ASN A 131 -7.38 20.28 -6.19
N SER A 132 -7.40 19.73 -7.40
CA SER A 132 -6.78 18.43 -7.72
C SER A 132 -5.32 18.64 -8.13
N VAL A 133 -4.39 18.01 -7.41
CA VAL A 133 -2.95 18.05 -7.65
C VAL A 133 -2.53 16.73 -8.31
N ALA A 134 -2.18 16.81 -9.59
CA ALA A 134 -1.72 15.66 -10.37
C ALA A 134 -0.38 15.11 -9.86
N PHE A 135 -0.09 13.84 -10.17
CA PHE A 135 1.23 13.28 -9.92
C PHE A 135 2.26 13.98 -10.83
N PRO A 136 3.37 14.51 -10.28
CA PRO A 136 4.34 15.25 -11.09
C PRO A 136 5.08 14.31 -12.04
N SER A 137 5.15 14.69 -13.33
CA SER A 137 5.87 13.93 -14.35
C SER A 137 7.37 13.81 -14.08
N GLY A 138 7.95 14.77 -13.34
CA GLY A 138 9.34 14.72 -12.86
C GLY A 138 9.63 13.54 -11.93
N ASN A 139 8.60 13.01 -11.26
CA ASN A 139 8.72 11.90 -10.31
C ASN A 139 8.45 10.54 -10.96
N GLN A 140 8.36 10.50 -12.29
CA GLN A 140 8.23 9.27 -13.07
C GLN A 140 9.59 8.88 -13.66
N ILE A 141 9.99 7.63 -13.44
CA ILE A 141 11.14 7.00 -14.10
C ILE A 141 10.59 6.10 -15.19
N ALA A 142 10.83 6.51 -16.44
CA ALA A 142 10.24 5.87 -17.61
C ALA A 142 10.75 4.44 -17.82
N HIS A 143 9.88 3.59 -18.36
CA HIS A 143 10.20 2.19 -18.65
C HIS A 143 11.33 2.02 -19.68
N ALA A 144 11.40 2.91 -20.69
CA ALA A 144 12.31 2.82 -21.83
C ALA A 144 12.31 1.42 -22.50
N SER A 145 11.16 0.77 -22.56
CA SER A 145 10.97 -0.61 -23.07
C SER A 145 11.77 -1.72 -22.34
N GLY A 146 12.35 -1.44 -21.17
CA GLY A 146 13.08 -2.41 -20.36
C GLY A 146 12.36 -2.78 -19.06
N GLY A 147 12.69 -3.97 -18.53
CA GLY A 147 12.26 -4.42 -17.20
C GLY A 147 12.85 -3.59 -16.05
N LEU A 148 12.73 -4.07 -14.82
CA LEU A 148 13.32 -3.41 -13.65
C LEU A 148 14.83 -3.63 -13.63
N THR A 149 15.61 -2.55 -13.57
CA THR A 149 17.08 -2.58 -13.50
C THR A 149 17.60 -1.87 -12.27
N VAL A 150 18.82 -2.20 -11.85
CA VAL A 150 19.51 -1.55 -10.72
C VAL A 150 19.63 -0.03 -10.95
N ALA A 151 19.94 0.41 -12.18
CA ALA A 151 20.00 1.82 -12.54
C ALA A 151 18.67 2.58 -12.32
N LYS A 152 17.51 1.93 -12.51
CA LYS A 152 16.20 2.55 -12.22
C LYS A 152 15.97 2.73 -10.72
N ILE A 153 16.46 1.81 -9.90
CA ILE A 153 16.38 1.92 -8.43
C ILE A 153 17.32 3.00 -7.91
N LEU A 154 18.55 3.06 -8.44
CA LEU A 154 19.51 4.11 -8.07
C LEU A 154 19.03 5.50 -8.49
N SER A 155 18.43 5.65 -9.68
CA SER A 155 17.85 6.94 -10.09
C SER A 155 16.63 7.33 -9.27
N ALA A 156 15.83 6.37 -8.79
CA ALA A 156 14.76 6.65 -7.83
C ALA A 156 15.34 7.16 -6.49
N LYS A 157 16.43 6.54 -6.02
CA LYS A 157 17.14 6.99 -4.83
C LYS A 157 17.76 8.37 -5.01
N GLU A 158 18.45 8.61 -6.12
CA GLU A 158 19.08 9.89 -6.44
C GLU A 158 18.05 11.02 -6.41
N LYS A 159 16.86 10.82 -6.98
CA LYS A 159 15.79 11.82 -6.95
C LYS A 159 15.21 12.04 -5.55
N LEU A 160 15.08 11.00 -4.73
CA LEU A 160 14.63 11.16 -3.34
C LEU A 160 15.69 11.90 -2.50
N LEU A 161 16.97 11.56 -2.68
CA LEU A 161 18.08 12.25 -2.02
C LEU A 161 18.24 13.69 -2.50
N ALA A 162 18.02 13.96 -3.78
CA ALA A 162 18.05 15.32 -4.33
C ALA A 162 16.97 16.24 -3.73
N ASN A 163 15.91 15.66 -3.14
CA ASN A 163 14.87 16.37 -2.41
C ASN A 163 15.17 16.48 -0.90
N ASP A 164 16.41 16.23 -0.48
CA ASP A 164 16.88 16.28 0.91
C ASP A 164 16.01 15.45 1.88
N VAL A 165 15.56 14.28 1.43
CA VAL A 165 14.85 13.34 2.31
C VAL A 165 15.82 12.76 3.34
N ASP A 166 15.45 12.87 4.61
CA ASP A 166 16.20 12.30 5.73
C ASP A 166 16.01 10.76 5.80
N GLU A 167 17.01 10.03 5.30
CA GLU A 167 17.06 8.56 5.31
C GLU A 167 17.12 7.94 6.73
N GLU A 168 17.59 8.70 7.73
CA GLU A 168 17.79 8.18 9.09
C GLU A 168 16.48 8.21 9.89
N ASN A 169 15.68 9.26 9.70
CA ASN A 169 14.42 9.43 10.41
C ASN A 169 13.22 8.79 9.71
N ASP A 170 13.24 8.67 8.37
CA ASP A 170 12.13 8.11 7.60
C ASP A 170 12.58 6.92 6.71
N PRO A 171 12.14 5.68 7.00
CA PRO A 171 12.51 4.53 6.18
C PRO A 171 11.89 4.62 4.78
N MET A 172 12.71 4.26 3.78
CA MET A 172 12.30 4.20 2.38
C MET A 172 11.79 2.79 2.02
N TYR A 173 10.65 2.74 1.34
CA TYR A 173 10.03 1.52 0.88
C TYR A 173 9.96 1.47 -0.64
N PHE A 174 10.13 0.28 -1.20
CA PHE A 174 9.96 0.04 -2.63
C PHE A 174 9.00 -1.11 -2.87
N VAL A 175 7.90 -0.85 -3.56
CA VAL A 175 6.86 -1.82 -3.89
C VAL A 175 7.04 -2.32 -5.31
N LEU A 176 7.24 -3.63 -5.45
CA LEU A 176 7.47 -4.32 -6.71
C LEU A 176 6.63 -5.59 -6.82
N GLY A 177 6.37 -6.04 -8.04
CA GLY A 177 5.70 -7.33 -8.29
C GLY A 177 6.71 -8.46 -8.46
N SER A 178 6.20 -9.69 -8.61
CA SER A 178 7.05 -10.87 -8.70
C SER A 178 7.90 -10.93 -9.97
N GLY A 179 7.40 -10.37 -11.07
CA GLY A 179 8.13 -10.33 -12.35
C GLY A 179 9.37 -9.43 -12.25
N GLU A 180 9.19 -8.23 -11.71
CA GLU A 180 10.29 -7.27 -11.54
C GLU A 180 11.33 -7.75 -10.52
N LEU A 181 10.90 -8.50 -9.49
CA LEU A 181 11.80 -9.15 -8.54
C LEU A 181 12.74 -10.13 -9.27
N MET A 182 12.18 -10.96 -10.15
CA MET A 182 12.96 -11.95 -10.91
C MET A 182 13.92 -11.30 -11.90
N ASP A 183 13.49 -10.22 -12.56
CA ASP A 183 14.36 -9.44 -13.44
C ASP A 183 15.57 -8.92 -12.65
N LEU A 184 15.34 -8.36 -11.47
CA LEU A 184 16.38 -7.84 -10.60
C LEU A 184 17.35 -8.96 -10.16
N LEU A 185 16.84 -10.12 -9.73
CA LEU A 185 17.67 -11.28 -9.37
C LEU A 185 18.52 -11.80 -10.53
N ASN A 186 18.06 -11.62 -11.78
CA ASN A 186 18.80 -12.10 -12.94
C ASN A 186 19.92 -11.15 -13.38
N THR A 187 19.88 -9.87 -12.98
CA THR A 187 20.92 -8.89 -13.32
C THR A 187 22.30 -9.27 -12.74
N THR A 188 23.35 -9.09 -13.55
CA THR A 188 24.72 -9.52 -13.24
C THR A 188 25.42 -8.69 -12.16
N GLU A 189 24.97 -7.46 -11.91
CA GLU A 189 25.58 -6.57 -10.90
C GLU A 189 25.25 -7.00 -9.47
N VAL A 190 24.05 -7.54 -9.22
CA VAL A 190 23.64 -8.08 -7.91
C VAL A 190 24.37 -9.39 -7.59
N LYS A 191 24.92 -10.08 -8.60
CA LYS A 191 25.71 -11.31 -8.43
C LYS A 191 27.14 -11.06 -7.97
N SER A 192 27.62 -9.79 -8.03
CA SER A 192 29.03 -9.43 -7.83
C SER A 192 29.33 -8.65 -6.54
N SER A 193 28.32 -8.13 -5.82
CA SER A 193 28.52 -7.25 -4.65
C SER A 193 28.45 -7.99 -3.30
N ASP A 194 29.30 -9.00 -3.15
CA ASP A 194 29.67 -9.65 -1.89
C ASP A 194 28.76 -10.75 -1.31
N TYR A 195 29.44 -11.81 -0.88
CA TYR A 195 29.06 -13.10 -0.28
C TYR A 195 27.87 -13.14 0.72
N ASN A 196 27.34 -12.01 1.17
CA ASN A 196 26.15 -11.91 2.03
C ASN A 196 24.83 -11.84 1.24
N THR A 197 24.83 -11.33 0.00
CA THR A 197 23.66 -11.37 -0.90
C THR A 197 23.38 -12.80 -1.42
N VAL A 198 24.38 -13.69 -1.39
CA VAL A 198 24.24 -15.10 -1.78
C VAL A 198 23.30 -15.88 -0.84
N LYS A 199 23.13 -15.46 0.42
CA LYS A 199 22.10 -16.03 1.33
C LYS A 199 20.68 -15.50 1.06
N ALA A 200 20.54 -14.26 0.59
CA ALA A 200 19.26 -13.68 0.17
C ALA A 200 18.81 -14.27 -1.19
N LEU A 201 19.76 -14.49 -2.11
CA LEU A 201 19.55 -15.19 -3.37
C LEU A 201 19.10 -16.65 -3.16
N ALA A 202 19.66 -17.36 -2.16
CA ALA A 202 19.28 -18.73 -1.82
C ALA A 202 17.85 -18.86 -1.24
N LYS A 203 17.28 -17.76 -0.72
CA LYS A 203 15.88 -17.70 -0.25
C LYS A 203 14.92 -17.07 -1.28
N GLY A 204 15.42 -16.46 -2.35
CA GLY A 204 14.61 -15.75 -3.34
C GLY A 204 13.94 -14.48 -2.79
N GLU A 205 14.43 -13.95 -1.66
CA GLU A 205 13.88 -12.78 -0.99
C GLU A 205 14.96 -11.71 -0.92
N LEU A 206 14.80 -10.64 -1.69
CA LEU A 206 15.57 -9.41 -1.52
C LEU A 206 14.80 -8.54 -0.54
N SER A 207 15.18 -8.57 0.74
CA SER A 207 14.48 -7.79 1.78
C SER A 207 14.90 -6.32 1.75
N ASP A 208 16.20 -6.05 1.61
CA ASP A 208 16.75 -4.70 1.65
C ASP A 208 17.85 -4.54 0.58
N PHE A 209 17.76 -3.48 -0.22
CA PHE A 209 18.76 -3.13 -1.24
C PHE A 209 18.81 -1.63 -1.46
N ALA A 210 20.02 -1.08 -1.61
CA ALA A 210 20.25 0.35 -1.82
C ALA A 210 19.58 1.28 -0.77
N GLY A 211 19.25 0.78 0.42
CA GLY A 211 18.55 1.55 1.47
C GLY A 211 17.02 1.52 1.38
N PHE A 212 16.44 0.79 0.40
CA PHE A 212 15.01 0.51 0.37
C PHE A 212 14.69 -0.84 1.01
N SER A 213 13.62 -0.88 1.80
CA SER A 213 12.97 -2.14 2.17
C SER A 213 11.95 -2.52 1.09
N PHE A 214 12.15 -3.69 0.47
CA PHE A 214 11.26 -4.13 -0.60
C PHE A 214 9.99 -4.78 -0.05
N VAL A 215 8.86 -4.36 -0.60
CA VAL A 215 7.56 -4.95 -0.32
C VAL A 215 6.99 -5.54 -1.60
N ARG A 216 6.84 -6.87 -1.65
CA ARG A 216 6.20 -7.51 -2.80
C ARG A 216 4.69 -7.23 -2.81
N SER A 217 4.15 -6.78 -3.93
CA SER A 217 2.69 -6.70 -4.15
C SER A 217 2.34 -6.92 -5.62
N GLU A 218 1.35 -7.77 -5.88
CA GLU A 218 0.78 -7.96 -7.23
C GLU A 218 -0.37 -7.01 -7.53
N GLN A 219 -0.72 -6.12 -6.60
CA GLN A 219 -1.84 -5.16 -6.75
C GLN A 219 -1.42 -3.82 -7.34
N LEU A 220 -0.21 -3.74 -7.88
CA LEU A 220 0.33 -2.55 -8.52
C LEU A 220 -0.47 -2.21 -9.79
N ALA A 221 -0.57 -0.91 -10.08
CA ALA A 221 -1.23 -0.44 -11.28
C ALA A 221 -0.44 -0.88 -12.52
N VAL A 222 -1.17 -1.35 -13.51
CA VAL A 222 -0.65 -1.79 -14.80
C VAL A 222 -1.25 -0.88 -15.85
N ASP A 223 -0.43 -0.42 -16.78
CA ASP A 223 -0.86 0.28 -17.97
C ASP A 223 -0.65 -0.62 -19.19
N THR A 224 -1.66 -0.66 -20.06
CA THR A 224 -1.70 -1.49 -21.27
C THR A 224 -1.96 -0.66 -22.53
N THR A 225 -1.91 0.68 -22.46
CA THR A 225 -2.34 1.52 -23.60
C THR A 225 -1.35 1.59 -24.76
N SER A 226 -0.06 1.35 -24.53
CA SER A 226 0.96 1.37 -25.61
C SER A 226 2.06 0.33 -25.42
N THR A 227 2.54 0.17 -24.20
CA THR A 227 3.51 -0.83 -23.78
C THR A 227 3.03 -1.37 -22.45
N ASN A 228 3.02 -2.69 -22.28
CA ASN A 228 2.59 -3.27 -21.00
C ASN A 228 3.66 -2.94 -19.96
N TYR A 229 3.35 -2.02 -19.05
CA TYR A 229 4.25 -1.68 -17.95
C TYR A 229 3.51 -1.65 -16.62
N ARG A 230 4.22 -2.07 -15.58
CA ARG A 230 3.79 -1.99 -14.19
C ARG A 230 4.39 -0.75 -13.56
N LYS A 231 3.57 -0.07 -12.76
CA LYS A 231 3.95 1.11 -11.98
C LYS A 231 4.41 0.65 -10.61
N CYS A 232 5.72 0.42 -10.46
CA CYS A 232 6.33 0.20 -9.16
C CYS A 232 6.41 1.52 -8.39
N LEU A 233 6.43 1.44 -7.07
CA LEU A 233 6.39 2.62 -6.20
C LEU A 233 7.64 2.65 -5.35
N ALA A 234 8.36 3.77 -5.33
CA ALA A 234 9.37 4.05 -4.33
C ALA A 234 8.88 5.24 -3.51
N PHE A 235 8.76 5.08 -2.20
CA PHE A 235 8.25 6.14 -1.34
C PHE A 235 8.88 6.11 0.05
N VAL A 236 8.80 7.26 0.70
CA VAL A 236 9.22 7.46 2.09
C VAL A 236 7.99 7.33 2.99
N SER A 237 8.14 6.79 4.21
CA SER A 237 7.00 6.53 5.11
C SER A 237 6.09 7.75 5.34
N SER A 238 6.67 8.96 5.39
CA SER A 238 5.97 10.23 5.58
C SER A 238 5.27 10.75 4.31
N GLY A 239 5.57 10.21 3.13
CA GLY A 239 5.06 10.70 1.83
C GLY A 239 3.60 10.33 1.57
N ILE A 240 3.09 9.28 2.21
CA ILE A 240 1.72 8.79 2.07
C ILE A 240 1.04 8.77 3.43
N GLY A 241 -0.17 9.33 3.48
CA GLY A 241 -1.00 9.40 4.67
C GLY A 241 -2.19 8.46 4.58
N LEU A 242 -2.38 7.65 5.61
CA LEU A 242 -3.51 6.74 5.78
C LEU A 242 -4.40 7.21 6.94
N ALA A 243 -5.62 7.63 6.62
CA ALA A 243 -6.61 8.00 7.62
C ALA A 243 -7.53 6.81 7.93
N ILE A 244 -7.60 6.46 9.21
CA ILE A 244 -8.39 5.33 9.74
C ILE A 244 -9.54 5.90 10.55
N GLY A 245 -10.77 5.81 10.04
CA GLY A 245 -11.96 6.31 10.73
C GLY A 245 -12.55 5.29 11.68
N ALA A 246 -12.55 4.03 11.25
CA ALA A 246 -12.89 2.90 12.08
C ALA A 246 -12.02 1.73 11.65
N ASP A 247 -11.27 1.17 12.60
CA ASP A 247 -10.52 -0.06 12.36
C ASP A 247 -11.49 -1.24 12.14
N VAL A 248 -10.94 -2.38 11.74
CA VAL A 248 -11.70 -3.57 11.35
C VAL A 248 -12.62 -4.03 12.48
N LYS A 249 -13.92 -3.88 12.28
CA LYS A 249 -14.96 -4.43 13.16
C LYS A 249 -15.46 -5.74 12.59
N THR A 250 -15.43 -6.77 13.42
CA THR A 250 -15.93 -8.10 13.09
C THR A 250 -17.19 -8.38 13.90
N LYS A 251 -18.22 -8.91 13.24
CA LYS A 251 -19.46 -9.34 13.90
C LYS A 251 -19.93 -10.65 13.30
N ILE A 252 -20.35 -11.56 14.15
CA ILE A 252 -20.95 -12.83 13.75
C ILE A 252 -22.29 -12.91 14.47
N GLU A 253 -23.37 -12.72 13.72
CA GLU A 253 -24.73 -12.68 14.25
C GLU A 253 -25.65 -13.46 13.31
N ASP A 254 -26.72 -14.06 13.86
CA ASP A 254 -27.72 -14.77 13.07
C ASP A 254 -28.75 -13.78 12.53
N ARG A 255 -29.10 -13.90 11.24
CA ARG A 255 -30.06 -13.01 10.59
C ARG A 255 -31.45 -13.62 10.54
N ALA A 256 -32.34 -13.10 11.39
CA ALA A 256 -33.74 -13.55 11.45
C ALA A 256 -34.51 -13.37 10.13
N ASP A 257 -34.11 -12.39 9.31
CA ASP A 257 -34.70 -12.12 7.99
C ASP A 257 -34.19 -13.04 6.86
N LYS A 258 -33.16 -13.85 7.13
CA LYS A 258 -32.60 -14.82 6.18
C LYS A 258 -32.56 -16.24 6.77
N SER A 259 -33.73 -16.73 7.16
CA SER A 259 -33.89 -18.10 7.69
C SER A 259 -32.94 -18.41 8.87
N TYR A 260 -32.60 -17.38 9.67
CA TYR A 260 -31.63 -17.49 10.78
C TYR A 260 -30.24 -17.98 10.37
N ALA A 261 -29.82 -17.72 9.12
CA ALA A 261 -28.46 -17.97 8.66
C ALA A 261 -27.45 -17.14 9.47
N THR A 262 -26.31 -17.74 9.81
CA THR A 262 -25.22 -17.03 10.50
C THR A 262 -24.48 -16.15 9.50
N GLN A 263 -24.43 -14.84 9.77
CA GLN A 263 -23.69 -13.89 8.95
C GLN A 263 -22.34 -13.55 9.58
N VAL A 264 -21.26 -13.73 8.83
CA VAL A 264 -19.94 -13.17 9.18
C VAL A 264 -19.81 -11.82 8.50
N TYR A 265 -19.74 -10.75 9.28
CA TYR A 265 -19.64 -9.38 8.82
C TYR A 265 -18.31 -8.76 9.25
N LEU A 266 -17.66 -8.07 8.31
CA LEU A 266 -16.47 -7.29 8.55
C LEU A 266 -16.65 -5.91 7.91
N ALA A 267 -16.32 -4.86 8.63
CA ALA A 267 -16.31 -3.50 8.08
C ALA A 267 -15.15 -2.68 8.60
N PHE A 268 -14.70 -1.72 7.80
CA PHE A 268 -13.72 -0.72 8.18
C PHE A 268 -13.96 0.55 7.39
N SER A 269 -13.52 1.69 7.94
CA SER A 269 -13.55 2.97 7.25
C SER A 269 -12.13 3.51 7.17
N ALA A 270 -11.62 3.62 5.95
CA ALA A 270 -10.26 4.10 5.71
C ALA A 270 -10.14 4.73 4.33
N ALA A 271 -9.24 5.71 4.24
CA ALA A 271 -8.83 6.34 2.99
C ALA A 271 -7.37 6.76 3.08
N ALA A 272 -6.70 6.85 1.93
CA ALA A 272 -5.31 7.25 1.84
C ALA A 272 -5.17 8.42 0.86
N THR A 273 -4.14 9.25 1.08
CA THR A 273 -3.79 10.36 0.19
C THR A 273 -2.27 10.53 0.16
N ARG A 274 -1.76 11.09 -0.94
CA ARG A 274 -0.36 11.52 -1.02
C ARG A 274 -0.19 12.83 -0.24
N ILE A 275 0.67 12.82 0.76
CA ILE A 275 0.98 13.99 1.59
C ILE A 275 1.98 14.88 0.85
N GLU A 276 3.07 14.29 0.37
CA GLU A 276 4.19 15.04 -0.20
C GLU A 276 4.65 14.40 -1.50
N GLU A 277 4.57 15.17 -2.58
CA GLU A 277 4.89 14.70 -3.93
C GLU A 277 6.36 14.31 -4.05
N GLU A 278 7.27 15.10 -3.49
CA GLU A 278 8.73 14.94 -3.56
C GLU A 278 9.23 13.65 -2.88
N LYS A 279 8.40 13.05 -2.03
CA LYS A 279 8.70 11.81 -1.29
C LYS A 279 8.13 10.55 -1.93
N VAL A 280 7.49 10.68 -3.10
CA VAL A 280 6.87 9.55 -3.82
C VAL A 280 7.31 9.55 -5.27
N MET A 281 7.83 8.41 -5.71
CA MET A 281 8.36 8.18 -7.04
C MET A 281 7.67 6.99 -7.71
N GLU A 282 7.37 7.13 -8.99
CA GLU A 282 6.85 6.06 -9.84
C GLU A 282 8.01 5.48 -10.67
N VAL A 283 8.22 4.17 -10.57
CA VAL A 283 9.21 3.44 -11.39
C VAL A 283 8.47 2.53 -12.35
N GLN A 284 8.58 2.81 -13.65
CA GLN A 284 7.92 2.02 -14.67
C GLN A 284 8.83 0.86 -15.11
N ALA A 285 8.27 -0.35 -15.07
CA ALA A 285 8.95 -1.56 -15.51
C ALA A 285 8.06 -2.33 -16.49
N THR A 286 8.60 -2.69 -17.65
CA THR A 286 7.92 -3.58 -18.59
C THR A 286 7.88 -5.00 -18.00
N TYR A 287 6.78 -5.72 -18.19
CA TYR A 287 6.62 -7.12 -17.76
C TYR A 287 6.08 -7.99 -18.90
#